data_AF-A0A8D2NBH5-F1
#
_entry.id   AF-A0A8D2NBH5-F1
#
_cell.length_a   1.000
_cell.length_b   1.000
_cell.length_c   1.000
_cell.angle_alpha   90.00
_cell.angle_beta   90.00
_cell.angle_gamma   90.00
#
_symmetry.space_group_name_H-M   'P 1'
#
loop_
_entity.id
_entity.type
_entity.pdbx_description
1 polymer ?
#
loop_
_entity_poly.entity_id
_entity_poly.type
_entity_poly.pdbx_seq_one_letter_code
_entity_poly.pdbx_strand_id
1 'polypeptide(L)'
;MAGEIVYADLWHPGNSSAEKHHAPAFCPRWHRLLLIAGGLGQLILLVLVVVLSVRVFQGSPQPVVTSAPQPGSGIQGRNQVEQCMFSSLVRYFCKPQGDNPTAYAGCKLCPQDWQLHRERCYWLSEELGNWTQGMKNCENQDSQLVVLQDKKEKEYIKTVTGKSPPPVWIGLRSHQKVWRWVDNTPFNPKMLGTSMLEMDEGCGTLRAKDFEVKRCDAEHKWVCKKKPFLLCSVTAEMERKAMPPSDKHAPQNAHPTRHLLPIFGVK
;
A
#
# COMPACT_ATOMS: atom_id res chain seq x y z
N MET A 1 4.96 -94.77 2.40
CA MET A 1 3.64 -94.58 1.77
C MET A 1 2.79 -93.77 2.74
N ALA A 2 2.00 -92.85 2.20
CA ALA A 2 1.22 -91.84 2.92
C ALA A 2 0.30 -92.43 4.01
N GLY A 3 -0.01 -91.60 5.01
CA GLY A 3 -1.01 -91.87 6.04
C GLY A 3 -1.10 -90.76 7.07
N GLU A 4 -1.52 -89.57 6.62
CA GLU A 4 -1.96 -88.47 7.48
C GLU A 4 -3.38 -88.79 7.98
N ILE A 5 -3.61 -88.81 9.30
CA ILE A 5 -4.95 -88.58 9.85
C ILE A 5 -4.85 -87.78 11.14
N VAL A 6 -5.42 -86.59 11.07
CA VAL A 6 -5.75 -85.65 12.14
C VAL A 6 -7.00 -86.15 12.86
N TYR A 7 -6.99 -86.15 14.20
CA TYR A 7 -8.23 -86.27 15.00
C TYR A 7 -8.31 -85.17 16.09
N ALA A 8 -9.41 -84.45 15.97
CA ALA A 8 -10.10 -83.46 16.81
C ALA A 8 -10.52 -84.02 18.19
N ASP A 9 -11.13 -83.33 19.16
CA ASP A 9 -11.59 -81.98 19.49
C ASP A 9 -11.91 -82.06 21.01
N LEU A 10 -12.07 -80.93 21.73
CA LEU A 10 -13.23 -80.65 22.61
C LEU A 10 -12.97 -79.57 23.68
N TRP A 11 -13.81 -78.54 23.56
CA TRP A 11 -14.53 -77.77 24.60
C TRP A 11 -13.86 -76.65 25.41
N HIS A 12 -14.45 -75.46 25.22
CA HIS A 12 -14.47 -74.31 26.14
C HIS A 12 -15.61 -74.49 27.17
N PRO A 13 -15.55 -73.87 28.35
CA PRO A 13 -16.48 -72.75 28.56
C PRO A 13 -15.96 -71.65 29.52
N GLY A 14 -16.60 -70.48 29.46
CA GLY A 14 -16.94 -69.75 30.68
C GLY A 14 -16.07 -68.55 31.06
N ASN A 15 -16.48 -67.40 30.55
CA ASN A 15 -16.21 -66.05 31.03
C ASN A 15 -16.34 -65.91 32.57
N SER A 16 -15.31 -65.42 33.28
CA SER A 16 -15.47 -64.48 34.41
C SER A 16 -14.14 -63.91 34.93
N SER A 17 -14.17 -62.58 35.14
CA SER A 17 -13.34 -61.78 36.05
C SER A 17 -11.85 -61.60 35.77
N ALA A 18 -11.52 -60.44 35.20
CA ALA A 18 -10.42 -59.62 35.72
C ALA A 18 -10.65 -58.14 35.35
N GLU A 19 -11.55 -57.48 36.07
CA GLU A 19 -11.57 -56.02 36.18
C GLU A 19 -10.27 -55.57 36.85
N LYS A 20 -9.22 -55.31 36.06
CA LYS A 20 -8.03 -54.62 36.53
C LYS A 20 -8.29 -53.14 36.47
N HIS A 21 -8.78 -52.59 37.59
CA HIS A 21 -8.65 -51.17 37.91
C HIS A 21 -7.20 -50.74 37.68
N HIS A 22 -6.97 -50.00 36.60
CA HIS A 22 -5.72 -49.27 36.43
C HIS A 22 -5.73 -48.13 37.45
N ALA A 23 -4.85 -48.24 38.45
CA ALA A 23 -4.53 -47.12 39.32
C ALA A 23 -4.13 -45.91 38.46
N PRO A 24 -4.54 -44.68 38.82
CA PRO A 24 -4.22 -43.51 38.03
C PRO A 24 -2.70 -43.33 38.00
N ALA A 25 -2.14 -43.18 36.80
CA ALA A 25 -0.75 -42.80 36.63
C ALA A 25 -0.49 -41.54 37.46
N PHE A 26 0.40 -41.63 38.45
CA PHE A 26 0.88 -40.47 39.19
C PHE A 26 1.57 -39.54 38.20
N CYS A 27 0.84 -38.52 37.75
CA CYS A 27 1.36 -37.49 36.87
C CYS A 27 2.48 -36.76 37.64
N PRO A 28 3.73 -36.73 37.14
CA PRO A 28 4.83 -36.09 37.85
C PRO A 28 4.48 -34.63 38.16
N ARG A 29 4.59 -34.23 39.43
CA ARG A 29 4.27 -32.85 39.88
C ARG A 29 4.98 -31.76 39.06
N TRP A 30 6.13 -32.10 38.47
CA TRP A 30 6.93 -31.22 37.61
C TRP A 30 6.25 -30.92 36.27
N HIS A 31 5.47 -31.85 35.70
CA HIS A 31 4.73 -31.60 34.46
C HIS A 31 3.63 -30.56 34.68
N ARG A 32 2.97 -30.59 35.84
CA ARG A 32 1.99 -29.56 36.23
C ARG A 32 2.65 -28.19 36.39
N LEU A 33 3.86 -28.13 36.95
CA LEU A 33 4.63 -26.89 37.07
C LEU A 33 5.09 -26.36 35.70
N LEU A 34 5.50 -27.24 34.78
CA LEU A 34 5.87 -26.85 33.41
C LEU A 34 4.68 -26.33 32.61
N LEU A 35 3.51 -26.96 32.74
CA LEU A 35 2.27 -26.49 32.11
C LEU A 35 1.83 -25.13 32.69
N ILE A 36 1.94 -24.93 34.00
CA ILE A 36 1.64 -23.65 34.65
C ILE A 36 2.65 -22.57 34.21
N ALA A 37 3.95 -22.88 34.21
CA ALA A 37 4.99 -21.94 33.79
C ALA A 37 4.85 -21.55 32.30
N GLY A 38 4.54 -22.51 31.43
CA GLY A 38 4.24 -22.26 30.02
C GLY A 38 2.98 -21.41 29.82
N GLY A 39 1.91 -21.71 30.57
CA GLY A 39 0.67 -20.93 30.55
C GLY A 39 0.87 -19.48 31.02
N LEU A 40 1.62 -19.30 32.12
CA LEU A 40 1.98 -17.97 32.63
C LEU A 40 2.87 -17.22 31.64
N GLY A 41 3.86 -17.88 31.03
CA GLY A 41 4.71 -17.27 30.01
C GLY A 41 3.93 -16.78 28.79
N GLN A 42 2.98 -17.59 28.31
CA GLN A 42 2.14 -17.22 27.18
C GLN A 42 1.17 -16.07 27.51
N LEU A 43 0.60 -16.06 28.73
CA LEU A 43 -0.22 -14.95 29.22
C LEU A 43 0.58 -13.65 29.31
N ILE A 44 1.80 -13.71 29.87
CA ILE A 44 2.69 -12.54 29.97
C ILE A 44 3.03 -12.02 28.57
N LEU A 45 3.35 -12.90 27.62
CA LEU A 45 3.64 -12.52 26.24
C LEU A 45 2.44 -11.85 25.56
N LEU A 46 1.24 -12.40 25.71
CA LEU A 46 0.01 -11.81 25.16
C LEU A 46 -0.25 -10.42 25.76
N VAL A 47 -0.11 -10.25 27.08
CA VAL A 47 -0.27 -8.95 27.73
C VAL A 47 0.75 -7.94 27.21
N LEU A 48 2.02 -8.32 27.07
CA LEU A 48 3.05 -7.45 26.51
C LEU A 48 2.73 -7.01 25.07
N VAL A 49 2.30 -7.93 24.21
CA VAL A 49 1.90 -7.63 22.83
C VAL A 49 0.70 -6.68 22.80
N VAL A 50 -0.30 -6.88 23.67
CA VAL A 50 -1.46 -5.99 23.79
C VAL A 50 -1.04 -4.61 24.30
N VAL A 51 -0.17 -4.52 25.30
CA VAL A 51 0.33 -3.23 25.79
C VAL A 51 1.11 -2.51 24.68
N LEU A 52 2.01 -3.19 23.98
CA LEU A 52 2.78 -2.59 22.89
C LEU A 52 1.88 -2.16 21.74
N SER A 53 0.88 -2.96 21.35
CA SER A 53 -0.08 -2.56 20.32
C SER A 53 -0.89 -1.35 20.77
N VAL A 54 -1.36 -1.31 22.02
CA VAL A 54 -2.03 -0.12 22.57
C VAL A 54 -1.11 1.09 22.58
N ARG A 55 0.18 0.97 22.89
CA ARG A 55 1.15 2.09 22.83
C ARG A 55 1.44 2.55 21.40
N VAL A 56 1.32 1.66 20.42
CA VAL A 56 1.47 1.97 18.99
C VAL A 56 0.20 2.61 18.41
N PHE A 57 -0.98 2.12 18.78
CA PHE A 57 -2.26 2.60 18.27
C PHE A 57 -2.79 3.82 19.05
N GLN A 58 -2.47 3.95 20.33
CA GLN A 58 -2.67 5.15 21.12
C GLN A 58 -1.35 5.94 21.12
N GLY A 59 -1.05 6.54 19.97
CA GLY A 59 -0.09 7.64 19.92
C GLY A 59 -0.38 8.62 21.06
N SER A 60 0.69 8.99 21.79
CA SER A 60 0.72 9.84 22.98
C SER A 60 -0.49 10.77 23.17
N PRO A 61 -1.17 10.77 24.34
CA PRO A 61 -2.13 11.81 24.68
C PRO A 61 -1.37 13.14 24.78
N GLN A 62 -1.53 14.02 23.78
CA GLN A 62 -1.13 15.41 23.96
C GLN A 62 -2.03 16.04 25.05
N PRO A 63 -1.46 16.83 25.98
CA PRO A 63 -2.25 17.61 26.90
C PRO A 63 -3.04 18.66 26.11
N VAL A 64 -4.36 18.61 26.25
CA VAL A 64 -5.29 19.62 25.74
C VAL A 64 -4.98 20.94 26.43
N VAL A 65 -4.39 21.88 25.69
CA VAL A 65 -4.40 23.30 26.07
C VAL A 65 -5.61 23.93 25.40
N THR A 66 -6.62 24.22 26.21
CA THR A 66 -7.78 25.01 25.85
C THR A 66 -7.38 26.47 25.62
N SER A 67 -7.60 26.99 24.41
CA SER A 67 -7.86 28.43 24.21
C SER A 67 -8.58 28.66 22.87
N ALA A 68 -9.79 29.23 22.94
CA ALA A 68 -10.55 29.77 21.81
C ALA A 68 -10.09 31.22 21.48
N PRO A 69 -10.68 31.92 20.48
CA PRO A 69 -10.15 32.07 19.12
C PRO A 69 -9.66 33.50 18.80
N GLN A 70 -8.58 33.63 18.02
CA GLN A 70 -8.22 34.88 17.34
C GLN A 70 -7.81 34.64 15.87
N PRO A 71 -8.11 35.59 14.97
CA PRO A 71 -8.20 35.37 13.54
C PRO A 71 -6.97 35.88 12.78
N GLY A 72 -6.69 35.21 11.66
CA GLY A 72 -5.82 35.74 10.60
C GLY A 72 -4.35 35.40 10.77
N SER A 73 -3.89 34.41 10.01
CA SER A 73 -2.63 34.49 9.25
C SER A 73 -2.45 33.21 8.44
N GLY A 74 -2.31 33.39 7.13
CA GLY A 74 -1.55 32.54 6.23
C GLY A 74 -1.86 31.05 6.21
N ILE A 75 -2.48 30.60 5.12
CA ILE A 75 -2.33 29.22 4.62
C ILE A 75 -0.83 28.99 4.44
N GLN A 76 -0.18 28.42 5.45
CA GLN A 76 1.15 27.87 5.32
C GLN A 76 1.01 26.65 4.42
N GLY A 77 1.27 26.90 3.13
CA GLY A 77 1.42 25.86 2.14
C GLY A 77 2.32 24.78 2.73
N ARG A 78 1.76 23.57 2.87
CA ARG A 78 2.55 22.35 2.98
C ARG A 78 3.37 22.27 1.70
N ASN A 79 4.55 22.89 1.73
CA ASN A 79 5.61 22.63 0.78
C ASN A 79 6.12 21.23 1.11
N GLN A 80 5.38 20.26 0.58
CA GLN A 80 5.76 18.87 0.47
C GLN A 80 6.90 18.82 -0.56
N VAL A 81 8.09 19.27 -0.15
CA VAL A 81 9.32 18.77 -0.73
C VAL A 81 9.34 17.32 -0.30
N GLU A 82 8.91 16.46 -1.22
CA GLU A 82 8.86 15.01 -1.06
C GLU A 82 10.13 14.55 -0.35
N GLN A 83 9.94 13.81 0.75
CA GLN A 83 11.02 13.11 1.42
C GLN A 83 11.71 12.22 0.39
N CYS A 84 12.83 12.68 -0.17
CA CYS A 84 13.74 11.91 -1.01
C CYS A 84 14.34 10.78 -0.17
N MET A 85 13.57 9.70 -0.05
CA MET A 85 13.91 8.56 0.78
C MET A 85 14.65 7.53 -0.09
N PHE A 86 15.95 7.44 0.18
CA PHE A 86 16.88 6.35 -0.15
C PHE A 86 17.54 6.35 -1.54
N SER A 87 18.74 6.97 -1.62
CA SER A 87 19.68 6.82 -2.75
C SER A 87 20.03 5.36 -3.09
N SER A 88 20.00 4.47 -2.09
CA SER A 88 20.17 3.02 -2.28
C SER A 88 19.04 2.37 -3.07
N LEU A 89 17.78 2.80 -2.84
CA LEU A 89 16.64 2.29 -3.60
C LEU A 89 16.68 2.76 -5.04
N VAL A 90 17.15 4.00 -5.28
CA VAL A 90 17.36 4.51 -6.63
C VAL A 90 18.34 3.64 -7.40
N ARG A 91 19.50 3.26 -6.82
CA ARG A 91 20.47 2.38 -7.50
C ARG A 91 19.91 0.99 -7.81
N TYR A 92 19.08 0.45 -6.92
CA TYR A 92 18.55 -0.89 -7.06
C TYR A 92 17.40 -0.95 -8.08
N PHE A 93 16.44 -0.03 -7.99
CA PHE A 93 15.23 -0.05 -8.80
C PHE A 93 15.33 0.75 -10.10
N CYS A 94 16.17 1.78 -10.15
CA CYS A 94 16.31 2.62 -11.33
C CYS A 94 17.51 2.17 -12.18
N LYS A 95 17.37 2.26 -13.50
CA LYS A 95 18.50 2.04 -14.42
C LYS A 95 19.37 3.31 -14.49
N PRO A 96 20.69 3.18 -14.66
CA PRO A 96 21.57 4.33 -14.89
C PRO A 96 21.17 5.04 -16.19
N GLN A 97 21.29 6.37 -16.20
CA GLN A 97 20.93 7.19 -17.35
C GLN A 97 22.20 7.60 -18.12
N GLY A 98 22.29 7.17 -19.39
CA GLY A 98 23.42 7.45 -20.27
C GLY A 98 24.64 6.55 -20.02
N ASP A 99 25.77 6.91 -20.63
CA ASP A 99 27.03 6.13 -20.54
C ASP A 99 27.73 6.26 -19.17
N ASN A 100 27.22 7.10 -18.27
CA ASN A 100 27.76 7.27 -16.92
C ASN A 100 27.03 6.36 -15.91
N PRO A 101 27.69 5.33 -15.36
CA PRO A 101 27.09 4.38 -14.41
C PRO A 101 26.63 5.02 -13.08
N THR A 102 27.03 6.26 -12.80
CA THR A 102 26.75 6.94 -11.52
C THR A 102 25.63 7.98 -11.58
N ALA A 103 25.15 8.31 -12.77
CA ALA A 103 24.06 9.27 -12.96
C ALA A 103 22.70 8.55 -12.99
N TYR A 104 22.01 8.54 -11.85
CA TYR A 104 20.60 8.16 -11.79
C TYR A 104 19.79 9.44 -11.69
N ALA A 105 18.84 9.70 -12.60
CA ALA A 105 17.90 10.82 -12.49
C ALA A 105 16.62 10.46 -11.69
N GLY A 106 16.65 9.33 -11.01
CA GLY A 106 15.45 8.74 -10.44
C GLY A 106 14.61 7.97 -11.46
N CYS A 107 13.53 7.35 -11.01
CA CYS A 107 12.61 6.59 -11.86
C CYS A 107 11.20 6.54 -11.26
N LYS A 108 10.24 6.10 -12.08
CA LYS A 108 8.85 5.88 -11.70
C LYS A 108 8.63 4.40 -11.46
N LEU A 109 8.01 4.07 -10.34
CA LEU A 109 7.68 2.70 -9.98
C LEU A 109 6.17 2.54 -9.79
N CYS A 110 5.65 1.42 -10.27
CA CYS A 110 4.30 0.98 -9.95
C CYS A 110 4.34 -0.11 -8.88
N PRO A 111 3.25 -0.31 -8.13
CA PRO A 111 3.14 -1.47 -7.26
C PRO A 111 3.34 -2.77 -8.04
N GLN A 112 3.58 -3.86 -7.31
CA GLN A 112 3.67 -5.18 -7.90
C GLN A 112 2.42 -5.51 -8.73
N ASP A 113 2.61 -6.10 -9.92
CA ASP A 113 1.56 -6.48 -10.87
C ASP A 113 0.80 -5.32 -11.54
N TRP A 114 1.20 -4.07 -11.27
CA TRP A 114 0.73 -2.89 -11.99
C TRP A 114 1.65 -2.56 -13.16
N GLN A 115 1.07 -2.24 -14.30
CA GLN A 115 1.81 -1.87 -15.50
C GLN A 115 2.06 -0.36 -15.54
N LEU A 116 3.33 0.03 -15.65
CA LEU A 116 3.72 1.42 -15.86
C LEU A 116 3.54 1.80 -17.33
N HIS A 117 2.77 2.86 -17.59
CA HIS A 117 2.74 3.50 -18.90
C HIS A 117 2.70 5.02 -18.74
N ARG A 118 3.75 5.66 -19.26
CA ARG A 118 4.02 7.09 -19.06
C ARG A 118 4.08 7.44 -17.57
N GLU A 119 3.19 8.32 -17.13
CA GLU A 119 3.15 8.90 -15.78
C GLU A 119 2.10 8.21 -14.89
N ARG A 120 1.70 6.97 -15.20
CA ARG A 120 0.56 6.30 -14.57
C ARG A 120 0.77 4.79 -14.47
N CYS A 121 0.20 4.22 -13.43
CA CYS A 121 0.14 2.79 -13.18
C CYS A 121 -1.27 2.28 -13.47
N TYR A 122 -1.36 1.12 -14.13
CA TYR A 122 -2.64 0.48 -14.47
C TYR A 122 -2.66 -0.95 -13.97
N TRP A 123 -3.82 -1.39 -13.47
CA TRP A 123 -4.03 -2.76 -13.04
C TRP A 123 -5.40 -3.23 -13.51
N LEU A 124 -5.44 -4.45 -14.05
CA LEU A 124 -6.67 -5.11 -14.50
C LEU A 124 -7.04 -6.16 -13.46
N SER A 125 -8.30 -6.15 -13.03
CA SER A 125 -8.77 -7.14 -12.07
C SER A 125 -8.69 -8.56 -12.62
N GLU A 126 -8.35 -9.49 -11.73
CA GLU A 126 -8.46 -10.91 -12.02
C GLU A 126 -9.92 -11.37 -11.94
N GLU A 127 -10.65 -10.82 -10.98
CA GLU A 127 -12.05 -11.11 -10.67
C GLU A 127 -13.03 -10.35 -11.57
N LEU A 128 -14.23 -10.91 -11.70
CA LEU A 128 -15.41 -10.28 -12.27
C LEU A 128 -16.27 -9.68 -11.14
N GLY A 129 -16.94 -8.57 -11.42
CA GLY A 129 -17.84 -7.96 -10.47
C GLY A 129 -18.61 -6.80 -11.07
N ASN A 130 -19.52 -6.23 -10.29
CA ASN A 130 -20.29 -5.07 -10.68
C ASN A 130 -19.45 -3.78 -10.64
N TRP A 131 -19.95 -2.71 -11.25
CA TRP A 131 -19.18 -1.46 -11.38
C TRP A 131 -18.81 -0.88 -10.01
N THR A 132 -19.72 -0.97 -9.04
CA THR A 132 -19.50 -0.46 -7.67
C THR A 132 -18.44 -1.26 -6.93
N GLN A 133 -18.40 -2.58 -7.10
CA GLN A 133 -17.34 -3.43 -6.56
C GLN A 133 -15.98 -3.06 -7.15
N GLY A 134 -15.90 -2.86 -8.48
CA GLY A 134 -14.68 -2.42 -9.13
C GLY A 134 -14.19 -1.05 -8.65
N MET A 135 -15.11 -0.09 -8.50
CA MET A 135 -14.81 1.23 -7.92
C MET A 135 -14.22 1.12 -6.52
N LYS A 136 -14.91 0.42 -5.61
CA LYS A 136 -14.44 0.21 -4.23
C LYS A 136 -13.11 -0.53 -4.17
N ASN A 137 -12.91 -1.52 -5.04
CA ASN A 137 -11.65 -2.25 -5.11
C ASN A 137 -10.48 -1.33 -5.51
N CYS A 138 -10.68 -0.45 -6.50
CA CYS A 138 -9.67 0.54 -6.84
C CYS A 138 -9.41 1.52 -5.68
N GLU A 139 -10.46 2.01 -5.01
CA GLU A 139 -10.35 2.92 -3.85
C GLU A 139 -9.54 2.28 -2.71
N ASN A 140 -9.81 1.01 -2.41
CA ASN A 140 -9.07 0.23 -1.40
C ASN A 140 -7.58 0.05 -1.73
N GLN A 141 -7.16 0.28 -2.99
CA GLN A 141 -5.76 0.24 -3.43
C GLN A 141 -5.16 1.64 -3.66
N ASP A 142 -5.74 2.67 -3.04
CA ASP A 142 -5.38 4.09 -3.21
C ASP A 142 -5.34 4.50 -4.68
N SER A 143 -6.34 4.04 -5.43
CA SER A 143 -6.49 4.26 -6.86
C SER A 143 -7.93 4.55 -7.22
N GLN A 144 -8.21 4.71 -8.50
CA GLN A 144 -9.56 4.89 -9.01
C GLN A 144 -9.76 4.06 -10.27
N LEU A 145 -11.01 3.80 -10.64
CA LEU A 145 -11.31 3.27 -11.97
C LEU A 145 -10.72 4.21 -13.04
N VAL A 146 -10.22 3.62 -14.13
CA VAL A 146 -9.50 4.38 -15.15
C VAL A 146 -10.38 5.48 -15.75
N VAL A 147 -9.86 6.71 -15.69
CA VAL A 147 -10.39 7.88 -16.41
C VAL A 147 -9.49 8.12 -17.60
N LEU A 148 -10.06 7.99 -18.80
CA LEU A 148 -9.34 8.08 -20.07
C LEU A 148 -9.26 9.54 -20.54
N GLN A 149 -8.05 10.07 -20.60
CA GLN A 149 -7.77 11.47 -20.90
C GLN A 149 -7.52 11.73 -22.38
N ASP A 150 -6.89 10.77 -23.07
CA ASP A 150 -6.53 10.92 -24.48
C ASP A 150 -6.67 9.61 -25.27
N LYS A 151 -6.63 9.73 -26.61
CA LYS A 151 -6.75 8.59 -27.52
C LYS A 151 -5.64 7.56 -27.33
N LYS A 152 -4.42 8.00 -26.99
CA LYS A 152 -3.27 7.10 -26.82
C LYS A 152 -3.40 6.29 -25.53
N GLU A 153 -3.92 6.90 -24.46
CA GLU A 153 -4.24 6.19 -23.22
C GLU A 153 -5.32 5.13 -23.47
N LYS A 154 -6.38 5.48 -24.20
CA LYS A 154 -7.42 4.52 -24.62
C LYS A 154 -6.83 3.33 -25.39
N GLU A 155 -5.90 3.58 -26.30
CA GLU A 155 -5.21 2.53 -27.05
C GLU A 155 -4.30 1.66 -26.17
N TYR A 156 -3.69 2.24 -25.14
CA TYR A 156 -2.90 1.50 -24.16
C TYR A 156 -3.76 0.58 -23.28
N ILE A 157 -4.98 0.98 -22.90
CA ILE A 157 -5.85 0.07 -22.13
C ILE A 157 -6.15 -1.22 -22.91
N LYS A 158 -6.22 -1.16 -24.25
CA LYS A 158 -6.30 -2.39 -25.06
C LYS A 158 -5.13 -3.33 -24.76
N THR A 159 -3.90 -2.83 -24.64
CA THR A 159 -2.73 -3.68 -24.34
C THR A 159 -2.79 -4.26 -22.92
N VAL A 160 -3.35 -3.53 -21.97
CA VAL A 160 -3.59 -4.02 -20.59
C VAL A 160 -4.63 -5.13 -20.59
N THR A 161 -5.69 -4.99 -21.39
CA THR A 161 -6.80 -5.95 -21.44
C THR A 161 -6.56 -7.15 -22.37
N GLY A 162 -5.63 -7.05 -23.33
CA GLY A 162 -5.33 -8.09 -24.32
C GLY A 162 -5.91 -7.83 -25.73
N LYS A 163 -5.63 -8.74 -26.68
CA LYS A 163 -5.92 -8.51 -28.12
C LYS A 163 -7.43 -8.44 -28.46
N SER A 164 -8.26 -9.22 -27.77
CA SER A 164 -9.73 -9.27 -27.97
C SER A 164 -10.47 -9.56 -26.65
N PRO A 165 -10.43 -8.63 -25.68
CA PRO A 165 -10.98 -8.90 -24.37
C PRO A 165 -12.51 -8.72 -24.31
N PRO A 166 -13.17 -9.39 -23.35
CA PRO A 166 -14.50 -8.97 -22.92
C PRO A 166 -14.50 -7.50 -22.47
N PRO A 167 -15.67 -6.85 -22.41
CA PRO A 167 -15.75 -5.47 -21.96
C PRO A 167 -15.25 -5.37 -20.50
N VAL A 168 -14.56 -4.29 -20.19
CA VAL A 168 -14.07 -4.01 -18.83
C VAL A 168 -14.66 -2.72 -18.30
N TRP A 169 -14.97 -2.67 -17.01
CA TRP A 169 -15.39 -1.46 -16.34
C TRP A 169 -14.31 -0.40 -16.37
N ILE A 170 -14.73 0.81 -16.70
CA ILE A 170 -13.94 2.04 -16.62
C ILE A 170 -14.66 3.04 -15.71
N GLY A 171 -14.00 4.13 -15.37
CA GLY A 171 -14.52 5.11 -14.41
C GLY A 171 -15.67 5.96 -14.91
N LEU A 172 -16.49 5.49 -15.85
CA LEU A 172 -17.57 6.24 -16.48
C LEU A 172 -18.93 5.76 -15.96
N ARG A 173 -19.79 6.69 -15.53
CA ARG A 173 -21.14 6.40 -15.06
C ARG A 173 -22.12 7.50 -15.47
N SER A 174 -23.36 7.12 -15.72
CA SER A 174 -24.49 8.02 -15.93
C SER A 174 -25.38 8.05 -14.70
N HIS A 175 -25.83 9.24 -14.33
CA HIS A 175 -26.94 9.45 -13.41
C HIS A 175 -27.84 10.54 -14.01
N GLN A 176 -29.14 10.25 -14.16
CA GLN A 176 -30.11 11.17 -14.79
C GLN A 176 -29.65 11.65 -16.18
N LYS A 177 -29.17 10.72 -17.03
CA LYS A 177 -28.60 10.99 -18.38
C LYS A 177 -27.33 11.84 -18.41
N VAL A 178 -26.77 12.22 -17.26
CA VAL A 178 -25.52 12.99 -17.19
C VAL A 178 -24.35 12.03 -16.99
N TRP A 179 -23.49 11.96 -18.01
CA TRP A 179 -22.29 11.14 -17.99
C TRP A 179 -21.11 11.85 -17.33
N ARG A 180 -20.53 11.22 -16.31
CA ARG A 180 -19.36 11.72 -15.60
C ARG A 180 -18.33 10.62 -15.36
N TRP A 181 -17.08 11.04 -15.31
CA TRP A 181 -16.00 10.22 -14.80
C TRP A 181 -16.01 10.19 -13.27
N VAL A 182 -15.37 9.18 -12.67
CA VAL A 182 -15.20 9.04 -11.20
C VAL A 182 -14.41 10.20 -10.58
N ASP A 183 -13.62 10.93 -11.37
CA ASP A 183 -12.94 12.17 -10.94
C ASP A 183 -13.82 13.42 -11.09
N ASN A 184 -15.12 13.23 -11.32
CA ASN A 184 -16.15 14.26 -11.54
C ASN A 184 -16.02 15.07 -12.83
N THR A 185 -15.02 14.78 -13.68
CA THR A 185 -14.90 15.44 -14.98
C THR A 185 -16.05 15.04 -15.92
N PRO A 186 -16.56 15.97 -16.74
CA PRO A 186 -17.64 15.68 -17.66
C PRO A 186 -17.17 14.77 -18.80
N PHE A 187 -18.04 13.87 -19.26
CA PHE A 187 -17.79 13.05 -20.43
C PHE A 187 -18.68 13.48 -21.60
N ASN A 188 -18.14 13.50 -22.82
CA ASN A 188 -18.90 13.83 -24.03
C ASN A 188 -19.69 12.60 -24.53
N PRO A 189 -21.03 12.55 -24.38
CA PRO A 189 -21.81 11.36 -24.72
C PRO A 189 -21.79 11.02 -26.22
N LYS A 190 -21.41 11.96 -27.10
CA LYS A 190 -21.23 11.70 -28.55
C LYS A 190 -20.14 10.65 -28.84
N MET A 191 -19.28 10.38 -27.87
CA MET A 191 -18.25 9.33 -27.93
C MET A 191 -18.83 7.93 -27.70
N LEU A 192 -20.07 7.82 -27.20
CA LEU A 192 -20.82 6.57 -27.10
C LEU A 192 -21.44 6.31 -28.48
N GLY A 193 -21.32 5.08 -28.98
CA GLY A 193 -22.01 4.69 -30.21
C GLY A 193 -23.51 4.98 -30.11
N THR A 194 -24.15 5.20 -31.26
CA THR A 194 -25.55 5.64 -31.46
C THR A 194 -26.65 4.83 -30.74
N SER A 195 -26.31 3.72 -30.08
CA SER A 195 -27.26 2.76 -29.50
C SER A 195 -27.61 3.00 -28.01
N MET A 196 -27.02 4.01 -27.33
CA MET A 196 -26.96 3.98 -25.86
C MET A 196 -27.33 5.28 -25.12
N LEU A 197 -27.97 6.23 -25.82
CA LEU A 197 -28.44 7.50 -25.21
C LEU A 197 -29.81 7.39 -24.51
N GLU A 198 -30.42 6.21 -24.48
CA GLU A 198 -31.78 6.01 -23.94
C GLU A 198 -31.83 5.52 -22.49
N MET A 199 -30.69 5.14 -21.89
CA MET A 199 -30.66 4.71 -20.49
C MET A 199 -30.44 5.90 -19.54
N ASP A 200 -31.39 6.10 -18.62
CA ASP A 200 -31.30 7.13 -17.57
C ASP A 200 -30.08 6.90 -16.66
N GLU A 201 -29.78 5.64 -16.38
CA GLU A 201 -28.64 5.19 -15.58
C GLU A 201 -27.88 4.06 -16.27
N GLY A 202 -26.55 4.12 -16.20
CA GLY A 202 -25.69 3.13 -16.84
C GLY A 202 -24.24 3.31 -16.46
N CYS A 203 -23.47 2.25 -16.65
CA CYS A 203 -22.04 2.24 -16.36
C CYS A 203 -21.26 1.97 -17.64
N GLY A 204 -20.15 2.70 -17.82
CA GLY A 204 -19.32 2.64 -19.00
C GLY A 204 -18.33 1.49 -18.92
N THR A 205 -18.23 0.77 -20.03
CA THR A 205 -17.21 -0.24 -20.30
C THR A 205 -16.37 0.16 -21.50
N LEU A 206 -15.17 -0.40 -21.57
CA LEU A 206 -14.33 -0.36 -22.77
C LEU A 206 -14.22 -1.78 -23.33
N ARG A 207 -14.57 -1.97 -24.61
CA ARG A 207 -14.25 -3.19 -25.36
C ARG A 207 -13.29 -2.83 -26.48
N ALA A 208 -12.06 -3.32 -26.42
CA ALA A 208 -11.01 -2.97 -27.37
C ALA A 208 -10.78 -1.45 -27.51
N LYS A 209 -11.50 -0.78 -28.42
CA LYS A 209 -11.45 0.69 -28.62
C LYS A 209 -12.83 1.33 -28.56
N ASP A 210 -13.88 0.61 -28.23
CA ASP A 210 -15.25 1.11 -28.28
C ASP A 210 -15.79 1.30 -26.86
N PHE A 211 -16.41 2.47 -26.65
CA PHE A 211 -17.13 2.73 -25.42
C PHE A 211 -18.50 2.05 -25.51
N GLU A 212 -18.80 1.21 -24.55
CA GLU A 212 -20.08 0.53 -24.42
C GLU A 212 -20.71 0.89 -23.08
N VAL A 213 -22.03 1.04 -23.06
CA VAL A 213 -22.80 1.18 -21.82
C VAL A 213 -23.38 -0.16 -21.45
N LYS A 214 -23.25 -0.53 -20.18
CA LYS A 214 -23.84 -1.74 -19.59
C LYS A 214 -24.61 -1.35 -18.34
N ARG A 215 -25.50 -2.24 -17.91
CA ARG A 215 -26.15 -2.10 -16.61
C ARG A 215 -25.10 -2.22 -15.50
N CYS A 216 -25.15 -1.35 -14.51
CA CYS A 216 -24.11 -1.28 -13.47
C CYS A 216 -24.00 -2.54 -12.60
N ASP A 217 -25.03 -3.39 -12.59
CA ASP A 217 -25.11 -4.69 -11.90
C ASP A 217 -24.45 -5.84 -12.68
N ALA A 218 -24.09 -5.64 -13.95
CA ALA A 218 -23.43 -6.66 -14.77
C ALA A 218 -22.02 -7.02 -14.25
N GLU A 219 -21.54 -8.22 -14.57
CA GLU A 219 -20.25 -8.70 -14.11
C GLU A 219 -19.17 -8.54 -15.19
N HIS A 220 -18.20 -7.66 -14.93
CA HIS A 220 -17.04 -7.44 -15.79
C HIS A 220 -15.78 -7.26 -14.94
N LYS A 221 -14.61 -7.48 -15.56
CA LYS A 221 -13.35 -7.05 -14.97
C LYS A 221 -13.28 -5.53 -14.95
N TRP A 222 -12.43 -4.94 -14.13
CA TRP A 222 -12.26 -3.49 -14.05
C TRP A 222 -10.79 -3.09 -14.16
N VAL A 223 -10.54 -1.87 -14.63
CA VAL A 223 -9.19 -1.31 -14.74
C VAL A 223 -9.03 -0.16 -13.76
N CYS A 224 -8.06 -0.29 -12.86
CA CYS A 224 -7.66 0.77 -11.93
C CYS A 224 -6.49 1.60 -12.51
N LYS A 225 -6.41 2.87 -12.10
CA LYS A 225 -5.36 3.83 -12.47
C LYS A 225 -4.90 4.62 -11.24
N LYS A 226 -3.59 4.77 -11.05
CA LYS A 226 -3.00 5.69 -10.07
C LYS A 226 -1.67 6.29 -10.53
N LYS A 227 -1.15 7.24 -9.74
CA LYS A 227 0.19 7.80 -9.95
C LYS A 227 1.26 6.78 -9.54
N PRO A 228 2.40 6.73 -10.23
CA PRO A 228 3.55 5.95 -9.79
C PRO A 228 4.18 6.58 -8.56
N PHE A 229 4.95 5.77 -7.83
CA PHE A 229 5.90 6.25 -6.83
C PHE A 229 7.09 6.87 -7.56
N LEU A 230 7.48 8.08 -7.15
CA LEU A 230 8.64 8.77 -7.68
C LEU A 230 9.85 8.46 -6.79
N LEU A 231 10.85 7.79 -7.35
CA LEU A 231 12.17 7.71 -6.75
C LEU A 231 13.02 8.82 -7.34
N CYS A 232 13.30 9.87 -6.58
CA CYS A 232 14.16 10.97 -7.02
C CYS A 232 15.60 10.71 -6.57
N SER A 233 16.59 11.04 -7.42
CA SER A 233 17.95 11.22 -6.97
C SER A 233 18.15 12.65 -6.49
N VAL A 234 18.86 12.82 -5.37
CA VAL A 234 19.33 14.15 -4.98
C VAL A 234 20.47 14.49 -5.92
N THR A 235 20.22 15.30 -6.95
CA THR A 235 21.32 15.92 -7.69
C THR A 235 21.81 17.15 -6.92
N ALA A 236 23.12 17.38 -6.90
CA ALA A 236 23.75 18.53 -6.25
C ALA A 236 23.23 19.91 -6.77
N GLU A 237 22.43 19.93 -7.83
CA GLU A 237 21.75 21.12 -8.34
C GLU A 237 20.51 21.52 -7.54
N MET A 238 19.80 20.58 -6.89
CA MET A 238 18.63 20.91 -6.06
C MET A 238 19.03 21.41 -4.67
N GLU A 239 20.19 21.00 -4.13
CA GLU A 239 20.75 21.56 -2.88
C GLU A 239 21.06 23.05 -3.01
N ARG A 240 21.56 23.51 -4.17
CA ARG A 240 21.86 24.93 -4.40
C ARG A 240 20.63 25.84 -4.43
N LYS A 241 19.45 25.30 -4.76
CA LYS A 241 18.18 26.05 -4.74
C LYS A 241 17.45 26.01 -3.39
N ALA A 242 17.84 25.11 -2.49
CA ALA A 242 17.19 24.94 -1.19
C ALA A 242 17.86 25.73 -0.04
N MET A 243 19.04 26.33 -0.26
CA MET A 243 19.69 27.17 0.75
C MET A 243 19.04 28.56 0.77
N PRO A 244 18.35 28.97 1.85
CA PRO A 244 17.90 30.36 1.98
C PRO A 244 19.11 31.30 2.01
N PRO A 245 19.00 32.53 1.49
CA PRO A 245 20.09 33.50 1.53
C PRO A 245 20.50 33.72 3.00
N SER A 246 21.77 33.46 3.29
CA SER A 246 22.36 33.74 4.60
C SER A 246 22.31 35.25 4.83
N ASP A 247 21.53 35.68 5.82
CA ASP A 247 21.48 37.06 6.29
C ASP A 247 22.89 37.52 6.67
N LYS A 248 23.50 38.31 5.78
CA LYS A 248 24.70 39.07 6.09
C LYS A 248 24.30 40.32 6.87
N HIS A 249 24.16 40.17 8.18
CA HIS A 249 24.28 41.30 9.11
C HIS A 249 25.41 41.04 10.09
N ALA A 250 26.62 41.40 9.67
CA ALA A 250 27.69 41.78 10.58
C ALA A 250 27.95 43.27 10.36
N PRO A 251 27.73 44.15 11.35
CA PRO A 251 28.38 45.45 11.36
C PRO A 251 29.79 45.26 11.90
N GLN A 252 30.76 45.49 11.02
CA GLN A 252 32.11 45.87 11.38
C GLN A 252 32.03 47.15 12.23
N ASN A 253 32.69 47.16 13.40
CA ASN A 253 33.39 48.31 13.97
C ASN A 253 33.91 47.99 15.38
N ALA A 254 35.19 47.63 15.47
CA ALA A 254 36.00 47.89 16.67
C ALA A 254 37.48 48.02 16.25
N HIS A 255 38.01 49.22 16.43
CA HIS A 255 39.41 49.62 16.22
C HIS A 255 40.37 48.77 17.08
N PRO A 256 41.64 48.55 16.69
CA PRO A 256 42.58 47.78 17.49
C PRO A 256 43.24 48.70 18.53
N THR A 257 42.92 48.49 19.81
CA THR A 257 43.65 49.13 20.91
C THR A 257 44.96 48.37 21.15
N ARG A 258 46.09 49.02 20.81
CA ARG A 258 47.44 48.60 21.19
C ARG A 258 47.54 48.56 22.72
N HIS A 259 47.78 47.37 23.29
CA HIS A 259 48.32 47.26 24.64
C HIS A 259 49.84 47.11 24.54
N LEU A 260 50.56 48.18 24.89
CA LEU A 260 51.99 48.17 25.17
C LEU A 260 52.20 47.62 26.59
N LEU A 261 53.02 46.56 26.71
CA LEU A 261 53.57 46.09 27.98
C LEU A 261 54.69 47.05 28.43
N PRO A 262 54.75 47.45 29.71
CA PRO A 262 55.89 48.20 30.22
C PRO A 262 57.08 47.27 30.45
N ILE A 263 58.20 47.60 29.83
CA ILE A 263 59.53 47.10 30.16
C ILE A 263 59.97 47.80 31.45
N PHE A 264 60.12 47.06 32.55
CA PHE A 264 60.88 47.51 33.71
C PHE A 264 62.30 46.94 33.61
N GLY A 265 63.27 47.84 33.43
CA GLY A 265 64.69 47.53 33.50
C GLY A 265 65.51 48.80 33.69
N VAL A 266 65.86 49.10 34.93
CA VAL A 266 67.02 49.90 35.40
C VAL A 266 67.12 49.54 36.91
N LYS A 267 68.25 49.26 37.56
CA LYS A 267 69.67 49.44 37.34
C LYS A 267 70.41 48.44 38.24
#